data_AF-A0A2M7G049-F1
#
_entry.id   AF-A0A2M7G049-F1
#
_cell.length_a   1.000
_cell.length_b   1.000
_cell.length_c   1.000
_cell.angle_alpha   90.00
_cell.angle_beta   90.00
_cell.angle_gamma   90.00
#
_symmetry.space_group_name_H-M   'P 1'
#
loop_
_entity.id
_entity.type
_entity.pdbx_description
1 polymer ?
#
loop_
_entity_poly.entity_id
_entity_poly.type
_entity_poly.pdbx_seq_one_letter_code
_entity_poly.pdbx_strand_id
1 'polypeptide(L)'
;MNTKLHFFTRILMGMISLALGAVFTLPLWKIQLEAPQYPEGLSMGIWINRLSGDLNTINGLNHYIGMQEIHAASFAELRLMPYMVGFFIVLGLLTVLLNRRFLLTLWFGLLGGAGAVGIWDFWRWTYDYGHNLNPHAAIKVPGMSYQPPVFGSKTLLNFKAHSFPDPGGWILIGAGLIVFALVVFEWLRKNPQAPHKISAKVLQTVLSFGMVLGLMACSPKTEPLLYTQDSCHYCRMTLMDPKYGAELLTQKGKAFKYDSVECLAHHLQAEPGLKAEIHSLWVIDSEQPGNFLAAEKASYLHSFKLPSPMGGFMTPTRSTETAQLLQKSFPGEVLTWEQALKALNQTAKTGNASHSPEMLSDLEKAKLEANHGDS
;
A
#
# COMPACT_ATOMS: atom_id res chain seq x y z
N MET A 1 40.97 -27.59 -20.20
CA MET A 1 39.66 -26.90 -20.38
C MET A 1 39.69 -25.57 -19.64
N ASN A 2 39.21 -24.47 -20.22
CA ASN A 2 39.27 -23.15 -19.58
C ASN A 2 38.28 -23.08 -18.39
N THR A 3 38.81 -23.10 -17.17
CA THR A 3 38.04 -23.07 -15.91
C THR A 3 37.81 -21.65 -15.40
N LYS A 4 38.36 -20.64 -16.08
CA LYS A 4 38.27 -19.22 -15.70
C LYS A 4 36.94 -18.61 -16.10
N LEU A 5 36.45 -17.68 -15.29
CA LEU A 5 35.29 -16.87 -15.59
C LEU A 5 35.59 -15.87 -16.71
N HIS A 6 34.55 -15.48 -17.44
CA HIS A 6 34.58 -14.30 -18.29
C HIS A 6 34.77 -13.04 -17.43
N PHE A 7 35.44 -12.02 -18.00
CA PHE A 7 35.67 -10.74 -17.32
C PHE A 7 34.36 -10.09 -16.82
N PHE A 8 33.36 -9.97 -17.69
CA PHE A 8 32.01 -9.50 -17.31
C PHE A 8 31.38 -10.29 -16.16
N THR A 9 31.39 -11.63 -16.19
CA THR A 9 30.89 -12.48 -15.10
C THR A 9 31.59 -12.17 -13.79
N ARG A 10 32.91 -11.98 -13.83
CA ARG A 10 33.73 -11.68 -12.67
C ARG A 10 33.41 -10.32 -12.05
N ILE A 11 33.24 -9.29 -12.87
CA ILE A 11 32.83 -7.95 -12.38
C ILE A 11 31.43 -8.01 -11.78
N LEU A 12 30.47 -8.60 -12.50
CA LEU A 12 29.08 -8.65 -12.07
C LEU A 12 28.92 -9.46 -10.77
N MET A 13 29.63 -10.57 -10.64
CA MET A 13 29.68 -11.33 -9.39
C MET A 13 30.20 -10.49 -8.22
N GLY A 14 31.23 -9.67 -8.44
CA GLY A 14 31.75 -8.75 -7.42
C GLY A 14 30.73 -7.69 -7.00
N MET A 15 30.05 -7.07 -7.97
CA MET A 15 28.99 -6.09 -7.69
C MET A 15 27.84 -6.71 -6.90
N ILE A 16 27.37 -7.91 -7.28
CA ILE A 16 26.32 -8.63 -6.56
C ILE A 16 26.75 -8.95 -5.13
N SER A 17 27.97 -9.44 -4.95
CA SER A 17 28.51 -9.78 -3.64
C SER A 17 28.55 -8.56 -2.71
N LEU A 18 28.91 -7.39 -3.21
CA LEU A 18 28.90 -6.15 -2.44
C LEU A 18 27.48 -5.63 -2.19
N ALA A 19 26.59 -5.74 -3.19
CA ALA A 19 25.19 -5.30 -3.08
C ALA A 19 24.42 -6.06 -1.98
N LEU A 20 24.77 -7.31 -1.70
CA LEU A 20 24.23 -8.06 -0.56
C LEU A 20 24.49 -7.37 0.79
N GLY A 21 25.50 -6.50 0.90
CA GLY A 21 25.73 -5.70 2.11
C GLY A 21 24.56 -4.77 2.45
N ALA A 22 23.79 -4.30 1.48
CA ALA A 22 22.63 -3.43 1.71
C ALA A 22 21.49 -4.14 2.48
N VAL A 23 21.48 -5.48 2.47
CA VAL A 23 20.47 -6.30 3.17
C VAL A 23 20.58 -6.18 4.70
N PHE A 24 21.72 -5.70 5.22
CA PHE A 24 21.87 -5.41 6.66
C PHE A 24 21.09 -4.18 7.13
N THR A 25 20.74 -3.29 6.22
CA THR A 25 20.07 -2.02 6.52
C THR A 25 18.69 -1.89 5.90
N LEU A 26 18.19 -2.94 5.25
CA LEU A 26 16.89 -2.96 4.59
C LEU A 26 16.04 -4.13 5.09
N PRO A 27 14.71 -3.97 5.18
CA PRO A 27 13.81 -5.07 5.47
C PRO A 27 13.83 -6.09 4.32
N LEU A 28 13.73 -7.37 4.67
CA LEU A 28 13.66 -8.47 3.72
C LEU A 28 12.24 -8.69 3.22
N TRP A 29 11.28 -8.64 4.14
CA TRP A 29 9.90 -8.99 3.88
C TRP A 29 8.99 -8.07 4.67
N LYS A 30 7.81 -7.80 4.12
CA LYS A 30 6.79 -6.99 4.78
C LYS A 30 5.47 -7.74 4.81
N ILE A 31 4.88 -7.78 5.99
CA ILE A 31 3.51 -8.25 6.20
C ILE A 31 2.68 -7.03 6.59
N GLN A 32 1.57 -6.79 5.89
CA GLN A 32 0.62 -5.72 6.20
C GLN A 32 -0.74 -6.34 6.50
N LEU A 33 -1.42 -5.80 7.50
CA LEU A 33 -2.72 -6.23 7.97
C LEU A 33 -3.66 -5.03 7.90
N GLU A 34 -4.67 -5.13 7.06
CA GLU A 34 -5.73 -4.15 6.93
C GLU A 34 -6.92 -4.59 7.79
N ALA A 35 -7.44 -3.67 8.59
CA ALA A 35 -8.58 -3.90 9.46
C ALA A 35 -9.42 -2.62 9.57
N PRO A 36 -10.77 -2.70 9.66
CA PRO A 36 -11.61 -1.53 9.89
C PRO A 36 -11.22 -0.74 11.15
N GLN A 37 -10.72 -1.43 12.18
CA GLN A 37 -10.29 -0.84 13.44
C GLN A 37 -8.91 -0.16 13.35
N TYR A 38 -8.10 -0.51 12.35
CA TYR A 38 -6.75 0.03 12.11
C TYR A 38 -6.65 0.55 10.67
N PRO A 39 -7.27 1.71 10.40
CA PRO A 39 -7.43 2.27 9.06
C PRO A 39 -6.12 2.80 8.44
N GLU A 40 -5.09 3.06 9.25
CA GLU A 40 -3.71 3.26 8.79
C GLU A 40 -3.04 1.96 8.32
N GLY A 41 -3.60 0.80 8.68
CA GLY A 41 -3.04 -0.53 8.51
C GLY A 41 -1.99 -0.85 9.57
N LEU A 42 -1.93 -2.11 9.99
CA LEU A 42 -0.86 -2.61 10.83
C LEU A 42 0.23 -3.21 9.93
N SER A 43 1.50 -3.06 10.31
CA SER A 43 2.60 -3.59 9.53
C SER A 43 3.63 -4.28 10.39
N MET A 44 4.23 -5.34 9.83
CA MET A 44 5.34 -6.06 10.41
C MET A 44 6.44 -6.20 9.35
N GLY A 45 7.62 -5.69 9.66
CA GLY A 45 8.82 -5.83 8.84
C GLY A 45 9.69 -6.97 9.37
N ILE A 46 10.10 -7.87 8.47
CA ILE A 46 11.07 -8.93 8.75
C ILE A 46 12.43 -8.47 8.22
N TRP A 47 13.40 -8.32 9.10
CA TRP A 47 14.78 -7.96 8.78
C TRP A 47 15.68 -9.18 8.93
N ILE A 48 16.93 -9.07 8.47
CA ILE A 48 17.90 -10.17 8.62
C ILE A 48 18.13 -10.59 10.08
N ASN A 49 17.87 -9.72 11.07
CA ASN A 49 18.23 -9.95 12.47
C ASN A 49 17.15 -9.57 13.49
N ARG A 50 16.00 -9.06 13.03
CA ARG A 50 14.95 -8.54 13.91
C ARG A 50 13.60 -8.47 13.20
N LEU A 51 12.58 -8.26 14.00
CA LEU A 51 11.25 -7.86 13.54
C LEU A 51 11.02 -6.38 13.91
N SER A 52 10.19 -5.68 13.14
CA SER A 52 9.80 -4.30 13.40
C SER A 52 8.32 -4.06 13.07
N GLY A 53 7.80 -2.88 13.44
CA GLY A 53 6.43 -2.48 13.17
C GLY A 53 5.52 -2.72 14.38
N ASP A 54 4.24 -2.97 14.13
CA ASP A 54 3.17 -2.96 15.12
C ASP A 54 3.01 -4.29 15.87
N LEU A 55 4.13 -4.92 16.24
CA LEU A 55 4.19 -6.28 16.80
C LEU A 55 3.30 -6.47 18.03
N ASN A 56 3.29 -5.49 18.94
CA ASN A 56 2.48 -5.57 20.17
C ASN A 56 0.99 -5.57 19.86
N THR A 57 0.55 -4.73 18.93
CA THR A 57 -0.84 -4.64 18.50
C THR A 57 -1.27 -5.92 17.78
N ILE A 58 -0.42 -6.41 16.87
CA ILE A 58 -0.67 -7.67 16.15
C ILE A 58 -0.76 -8.84 17.15
N ASN A 59 0.15 -8.94 18.12
CA ASN A 59 0.10 -9.98 19.17
C ASN A 59 -1.15 -9.86 20.04
N GLY A 60 -1.59 -8.65 20.36
CA GLY A 60 -2.86 -8.42 21.05
C GLY A 60 -4.05 -8.95 20.25
N LEU A 61 -4.07 -8.75 18.94
CA LEU A 61 -5.12 -9.29 18.06
C LEU A 61 -5.07 -10.82 17.97
N ASN A 62 -3.86 -11.38 17.84
CA ASN A 62 -3.63 -12.82 17.77
C ASN A 62 -4.19 -13.56 19.00
N HIS A 63 -4.03 -12.96 20.18
CA HIS A 63 -4.52 -13.51 21.44
C HIS A 63 -6.03 -13.82 21.40
N TYR A 64 -6.83 -12.97 20.73
CA TYR A 64 -8.28 -13.16 20.65
C TYR A 64 -8.70 -14.34 19.76
N ILE A 65 -7.91 -14.64 18.72
CA ILE A 65 -8.16 -15.73 17.75
C ILE A 65 -7.41 -17.02 18.16
N GLY A 66 -6.55 -16.92 19.17
CA GLY A 66 -5.77 -18.05 19.69
C GLY A 66 -4.50 -18.35 18.90
N MET A 67 -4.05 -17.43 18.05
CA MET A 67 -2.75 -17.55 17.38
C MET A 67 -1.60 -17.33 18.38
N GLN A 68 -0.46 -17.95 18.11
CA GLN A 68 0.73 -17.77 18.95
C GLN A 68 1.25 -16.33 18.87
N GLU A 69 1.91 -15.87 19.93
CA GLU A 69 2.57 -14.57 19.91
C GLU A 69 3.85 -14.61 19.06
N ILE A 70 4.03 -13.57 18.26
CA ILE A 70 5.20 -13.36 17.41
C ILE A 70 6.29 -12.70 18.24
N HIS A 71 7.31 -13.48 18.61
CA HIS A 71 8.50 -13.00 19.30
C HIS A 71 9.73 -13.24 18.43
N ALA A 72 10.61 -12.24 18.33
CA ALA A 72 11.85 -12.39 17.55
C ALA A 72 12.74 -13.55 18.05
N ALA A 73 12.65 -13.88 19.34
CA ALA A 73 13.37 -15.00 19.93
C ALA A 73 12.88 -16.40 19.47
N SER A 74 11.66 -16.48 18.93
CA SER A 74 11.07 -17.71 18.41
C SER A 74 11.62 -18.11 17.03
N PHE A 75 12.37 -17.21 16.38
CA PHE A 75 12.96 -17.43 15.05
C PHE A 75 14.47 -17.61 15.18
N ALA A 76 14.94 -18.86 15.12
CA ALA A 76 16.37 -19.15 15.13
C ALA A 76 17.07 -18.56 13.89
N GLU A 77 16.32 -18.43 12.80
CA GLU A 77 16.73 -17.92 11.50
C GLU A 77 17.20 -16.47 11.62
N LEU A 78 16.55 -15.63 12.44
CA LEU A 78 16.98 -14.23 12.65
C LEU A 78 18.35 -14.13 13.31
N ARG A 79 18.78 -15.15 14.06
CA ARG A 79 20.15 -15.20 14.61
C ARG A 79 21.16 -15.72 13.58
N LEU A 80 20.73 -16.58 12.67
CA LEU A 80 21.59 -17.25 11.69
C LEU A 80 21.78 -16.43 10.38
N MET A 81 20.72 -15.77 9.92
CA MET A 81 20.67 -15.04 8.64
C MET A 81 21.79 -14.02 8.45
N PRO A 82 22.20 -13.20 9.44
CA PRO A 82 23.31 -12.25 9.25
C PRO A 82 24.62 -12.95 8.90
N TYR A 83 24.91 -14.08 9.55
CA TYR A 83 26.09 -14.90 9.27
C TYR A 83 25.99 -15.58 7.90
N MET A 84 24.79 -16.04 7.50
CA MET A 84 24.56 -16.61 6.17
C MET A 84 24.81 -15.57 5.06
N VAL A 85 24.27 -14.36 5.19
CA VAL A 85 24.49 -13.30 4.20
C VAL A 85 25.99 -12.93 4.16
N GLY A 86 26.63 -12.78 5.33
CA GLY A 86 28.08 -12.56 5.42
C GLY A 86 28.89 -13.66 4.72
N PHE A 87 28.52 -14.92 4.91
CA PHE A 87 29.11 -16.07 4.20
C PHE A 87 28.96 -15.94 2.68
N PHE A 88 27.77 -15.58 2.17
CA PHE A 88 27.57 -15.40 0.73
C PHE A 88 28.35 -14.22 0.16
N ILE A 89 28.51 -13.12 0.90
CA ILE A 89 29.37 -11.99 0.52
C ILE A 89 30.82 -12.48 0.36
N VAL A 90 31.36 -13.15 1.39
CA VAL A 90 32.74 -13.65 1.38
C VAL A 90 32.96 -14.69 0.27
N LEU A 91 32.05 -15.66 0.13
CA LEU A 91 32.14 -16.69 -0.91
C LEU A 91 32.06 -16.07 -2.31
N GLY A 92 31.25 -15.03 -2.49
CA GLY A 92 31.12 -14.32 -3.75
C GLY A 92 32.40 -13.55 -4.11
N LEU A 93 32.99 -12.84 -3.15
CA LEU A 93 34.30 -12.21 -3.32
C LEU A 93 35.42 -13.23 -3.58
N LEU A 94 35.42 -14.38 -2.89
CA LEU A 94 36.35 -15.47 -3.16
C LEU A 94 36.18 -16.04 -4.57
N THR A 95 34.95 -16.14 -5.07
CA THR A 95 34.66 -16.55 -6.46
C THR A 95 35.31 -15.59 -7.47
N VAL A 96 35.26 -14.28 -7.18
CA VAL A 96 35.93 -13.23 -7.98
C VAL A 96 37.44 -13.36 -7.89
N LEU A 97 38.02 -13.55 -6.70
CA LEU A 97 39.47 -13.62 -6.51
C LEU A 97 40.08 -14.87 -7.15
N LEU A 98 39.49 -16.03 -6.87
CA LEU A 98 39.98 -17.33 -7.35
C LEU A 98 39.65 -17.59 -8.83
N ASN A 99 38.67 -16.86 -9.38
CA ASN A 99 38.32 -16.87 -10.80
C ASN A 99 38.03 -18.29 -11.33
N ARG A 100 37.19 -19.05 -10.62
CA ARG A 100 36.82 -20.43 -10.99
C ARG A 100 35.32 -20.57 -11.19
N ARG A 101 34.91 -21.10 -12.34
CA ARG A 101 33.49 -21.35 -12.69
C ARG A 101 32.75 -22.23 -11.68
N PHE A 102 33.43 -23.24 -11.14
CA PHE A 102 32.85 -24.12 -10.12
C PHE A 102 32.35 -23.34 -8.91
N LEU A 103 33.08 -22.31 -8.46
CA LEU A 103 32.68 -21.50 -7.30
C LEU A 103 31.42 -20.67 -7.58
N LEU A 104 31.25 -20.20 -8.82
CA LEU A 104 30.01 -19.52 -9.24
C LEU A 104 28.81 -20.48 -9.17
N THR A 105 28.95 -21.69 -9.70
CA THR A 105 27.89 -22.71 -9.65
C THR A 105 27.61 -23.18 -8.22
N LEU A 106 28.66 -23.35 -7.40
CA LEU A 106 28.53 -23.69 -5.99
C LEU A 106 27.78 -22.58 -5.24
N TRP A 107 28.17 -21.32 -5.44
CA TRP A 107 27.52 -20.16 -4.83
C TRP A 107 26.03 -20.11 -5.19
N PHE A 108 25.69 -20.30 -6.48
CA PHE A 108 24.30 -20.36 -6.94
C PHE A 108 23.51 -21.49 -6.28
N GLY A 109 24.07 -22.70 -6.26
CA GLY A 109 23.43 -23.87 -5.66
C GLY A 109 23.21 -23.69 -4.16
N LEU A 110 24.20 -23.14 -3.45
CA LEU A 110 24.09 -22.84 -2.02
C LEU A 110 23.04 -21.75 -1.75
N LEU A 111 23.01 -20.67 -2.53
CA LEU A 111 22.00 -19.62 -2.35
C LEU A 111 20.60 -20.14 -2.63
N GLY A 112 20.41 -20.89 -3.72
CA GLY A 112 19.13 -21.52 -4.05
C GLY A 112 18.66 -22.50 -2.98
N GLY A 113 19.57 -23.32 -2.45
CA GLY A 113 19.29 -24.23 -1.34
C GLY A 113 18.89 -23.49 -0.06
N ALA A 114 19.65 -22.46 0.33
CA ALA A 114 19.35 -21.63 1.49
C ALA A 114 17.99 -20.92 1.35
N GLY A 115 17.69 -20.38 0.17
CA GLY A 115 16.40 -19.75 -0.14
C GLY A 115 15.23 -20.73 -0.07
N ALA A 116 15.40 -21.94 -0.62
CA ALA A 116 14.38 -22.99 -0.55
C ALA A 116 14.09 -23.43 0.89
N VAL A 117 15.13 -23.61 1.70
CA VAL A 117 15.00 -23.92 3.13
C VAL A 117 14.28 -22.78 3.87
N GLY A 118 14.65 -21.53 3.63
CA GLY A 118 14.01 -20.37 4.25
C GLY A 118 12.52 -20.22 3.89
N ILE A 119 12.15 -20.44 2.63
CA ILE A 119 10.74 -20.41 2.20
C ILE A 119 9.96 -21.57 2.81
N TRP A 120 10.54 -22.77 2.85
CA TRP A 120 9.90 -23.93 3.46
C TRP A 120 9.66 -23.71 4.95
N ASP A 121 10.65 -23.18 5.66
CA ASP A 121 10.54 -22.86 7.08
C ASP A 121 9.48 -21.78 7.35
N PHE A 122 9.46 -20.71 6.54
CA PHE A 122 8.43 -19.68 6.62
C PHE A 122 7.00 -20.24 6.35
N TRP A 123 6.87 -21.12 5.36
CA TRP A 123 5.60 -21.81 5.10
C TRP A 123 5.17 -22.71 6.26
N ARG A 124 6.10 -23.49 6.83
CA ARG A 124 5.85 -24.37 7.97
C ARG A 124 5.41 -23.55 9.19
N TRP A 125 6.12 -22.46 9.48
CA TRP A 125 5.81 -21.59 10.62
C TRP A 125 4.43 -20.96 10.48
N THR A 126 4.10 -20.39 9.31
CA THR A 126 2.78 -19.81 9.05
C THR A 126 1.65 -20.85 9.08
N TYR A 127 1.94 -22.10 8.69
CA TYR A 127 0.98 -23.20 8.79
C TYR A 127 0.66 -23.51 10.26
N ASP A 128 1.68 -23.74 11.11
CA ASP A 128 1.49 -24.01 12.55
C ASP A 128 0.79 -22.83 13.23
N TYR A 129 1.25 -21.61 12.94
CA TYR A 129 0.66 -20.36 13.41
C TYR A 129 -0.84 -20.25 13.13
N GLY A 130 -1.29 -20.76 11.98
CA GLY A 130 -2.68 -20.70 11.53
C GLY A 130 -3.58 -21.88 11.91
N HIS A 131 -3.00 -23.01 12.32
CA HIS A 131 -3.72 -24.27 12.56
C HIS A 131 -3.62 -24.78 14.00
N ASN A 132 -2.59 -24.36 14.75
CA ASN A 132 -2.37 -24.73 16.13
C ASN A 132 -2.88 -23.63 17.07
N LEU A 133 -4.21 -23.42 17.04
CA LEU A 133 -4.88 -22.35 17.77
C LEU A 133 -5.22 -22.76 19.20
N ASN A 134 -5.10 -21.83 20.14
CA ASN A 134 -5.45 -22.05 21.54
C ASN A 134 -6.96 -22.38 21.67
N PRO A 135 -7.33 -23.56 22.22
CA PRO A 135 -8.72 -23.97 22.38
C PRO A 135 -9.50 -23.13 23.41
N HIS A 136 -8.88 -22.18 24.10
CA HIS A 136 -9.52 -21.27 25.05
C HIS A 136 -9.65 -19.82 24.53
N ALA A 137 -9.34 -19.57 23.25
CA ALA A 137 -9.46 -18.24 22.66
C ALA A 137 -10.89 -17.70 22.66
N ALA A 138 -11.02 -16.38 22.74
CA ALA A 138 -12.31 -15.67 22.83
C ALA A 138 -13.15 -15.82 21.54
N ILE A 139 -12.50 -15.77 20.38
CA ILE A 139 -13.15 -15.90 19.08
C ILE A 139 -12.75 -17.25 18.49
N LYS A 140 -13.74 -18.13 18.33
CA LYS A 140 -13.58 -19.41 17.63
C LYS A 140 -14.51 -19.43 16.44
N VAL A 141 -13.97 -19.77 15.29
CA VAL A 141 -14.77 -19.97 14.09
C VAL A 141 -14.73 -21.48 13.78
N PRO A 142 -15.81 -22.23 14.07
CA PRO A 142 -15.82 -23.68 13.89
C PRO A 142 -15.47 -24.07 12.46
N GLY A 143 -14.50 -24.97 12.29
CA GLY A 143 -14.09 -25.48 10.99
C GLY A 143 -13.25 -24.52 10.13
N MET A 144 -12.83 -23.36 10.66
CA MET A 144 -11.97 -22.42 9.93
C MET A 144 -10.58 -22.30 10.55
N SER A 145 -9.54 -22.55 9.75
CA SER A 145 -8.15 -22.22 10.04
C SER A 145 -7.65 -21.13 9.09
N TYR A 146 -6.69 -20.33 9.54
CA TYR A 146 -6.12 -19.26 8.71
C TYR A 146 -4.60 -19.29 8.77
N GLN A 147 -4.00 -19.82 7.70
CA GLN A 147 -2.58 -19.61 7.42
C GLN A 147 -2.39 -18.25 6.73
N PRO A 148 -1.63 -17.32 7.33
CA PRO A 148 -1.19 -16.10 6.67
C PRO A 148 -0.45 -16.40 5.36
N PRO A 149 -0.59 -15.59 4.31
CA PRO A 149 0.09 -15.85 3.04
C PRO A 149 1.60 -15.71 3.21
N VAL A 150 2.36 -16.70 2.71
CA VAL A 150 3.82 -16.55 2.53
C VAL A 150 4.10 -15.50 1.46
N PHE A 151 3.26 -15.45 0.41
CA PHE A 151 3.30 -14.46 -0.66
C PHE A 151 1.87 -14.16 -1.12
N GLY A 152 1.57 -12.89 -1.42
CA GLY A 152 0.26 -12.46 -1.91
C GLY A 152 -0.64 -11.94 -0.81
N SER A 153 -1.95 -12.04 -1.00
CA SER A 153 -2.96 -11.48 -0.09
C SER A 153 -4.01 -12.50 0.28
N LYS A 154 -4.45 -12.52 1.55
CA LYS A 154 -5.50 -13.43 2.02
C LYS A 154 -6.34 -12.78 3.12
N THR A 155 -7.65 -12.89 2.98
CA THR A 155 -8.63 -12.33 3.93
C THR A 155 -9.02 -13.36 4.99
N LEU A 156 -9.19 -12.90 6.23
CA LEU A 156 -9.80 -13.60 7.34
C LEU A 156 -10.84 -12.70 7.99
N LEU A 157 -12.13 -13.06 7.91
CA LEU A 157 -13.22 -12.22 8.43
C LEU A 157 -13.12 -10.79 7.84
N ASN A 158 -12.97 -9.79 8.70
CA ASN A 158 -12.81 -8.38 8.32
C ASN A 158 -11.35 -7.93 8.21
N PHE A 159 -10.40 -8.86 8.26
CA PHE A 159 -8.97 -8.58 8.15
C PHE A 159 -8.43 -9.05 6.81
N LYS A 160 -7.54 -8.27 6.20
CA LYS A 160 -6.84 -8.66 4.97
C LYS A 160 -5.34 -8.58 5.21
N ALA A 161 -4.65 -9.71 5.07
CA ALA A 161 -3.20 -9.74 5.20
C ALA A 161 -2.53 -9.76 3.82
N HIS A 162 -1.49 -8.96 3.66
CA HIS A 162 -0.63 -8.85 2.49
C HIS A 162 0.79 -9.25 2.89
N SER A 163 1.48 -10.04 2.06
CA SER A 163 2.82 -10.54 2.35
C SER A 163 3.67 -10.52 1.08
N PHE A 164 4.74 -9.70 1.09
CA PHE A 164 5.60 -9.49 -0.08
C PHE A 164 7.06 -9.23 0.32
N PRO A 165 8.02 -9.52 -0.57
CA PRO A 165 9.40 -9.07 -0.40
C PRO A 165 9.45 -7.54 -0.33
N ASP A 166 10.28 -7.03 0.58
CA ASP A 166 10.64 -5.60 0.69
C ASP A 166 12.02 -5.37 0.01
N PRO A 167 12.62 -4.16 -0.04
CA PRO A 167 13.85 -3.89 -0.80
C PRO A 167 14.99 -4.90 -0.59
N GLY A 168 15.24 -5.34 0.65
CA GLY A 168 16.28 -6.33 0.95
C GLY A 168 15.96 -7.72 0.37
N GLY A 169 14.69 -8.12 0.37
CA GLY A 169 14.24 -9.37 -0.25
C GLY A 169 14.39 -9.33 -1.76
N TRP A 170 14.04 -8.21 -2.40
CA TRP A 170 14.25 -8.02 -3.83
C TRP A 170 15.73 -8.06 -4.23
N ILE A 171 16.64 -7.55 -3.39
CA ILE A 171 18.09 -7.68 -3.61
C ILE A 171 18.51 -9.16 -3.62
N LEU A 172 18.03 -9.98 -2.68
CA LEU A 172 18.35 -11.41 -2.63
C LEU A 172 17.79 -12.18 -3.83
N ILE A 173 16.53 -11.94 -4.18
CA ILE A 173 15.88 -12.56 -5.36
C ILE A 173 16.62 -12.16 -6.63
N GLY A 174 16.90 -10.86 -6.79
CA GLY A 174 17.65 -10.33 -7.93
C GLY A 174 19.05 -10.91 -8.03
N ALA A 175 19.78 -11.02 -6.92
CA ALA A 175 21.09 -11.66 -6.87
C ALA A 175 21.03 -13.11 -7.37
N GLY A 176 20.06 -13.90 -6.91
CA GLY A 176 19.86 -15.27 -7.37
C GLY A 176 19.59 -15.38 -8.87
N LEU A 177 18.70 -14.54 -9.39
CA LEU A 177 18.36 -14.51 -10.83
C LEU A 177 19.54 -14.09 -11.71
N ILE A 178 20.29 -13.06 -11.31
CA ILE A 178 21.45 -12.60 -12.08
C ILE A 178 22.55 -13.65 -12.05
N VAL A 179 22.83 -14.27 -10.90
CA VAL A 179 23.84 -15.33 -10.82
C VAL A 179 23.42 -16.57 -11.61
N PHE A 180 22.12 -16.93 -11.61
CA PHE A 180 21.61 -17.98 -12.49
C PHE A 180 21.92 -17.68 -13.96
N ALA A 181 21.63 -16.45 -14.43
CA ALA A 181 21.93 -16.03 -15.78
C ALA A 181 23.44 -16.10 -16.09
N LEU A 182 24.31 -15.73 -15.13
CA LEU A 182 25.76 -15.85 -15.26
C LEU A 182 26.23 -17.30 -15.35
N VAL A 183 25.64 -18.22 -14.57
CA VAL A 183 25.94 -19.66 -14.63
C VAL A 183 25.56 -20.21 -16.01
N VAL A 184 24.35 -19.88 -16.49
CA VAL A 184 23.89 -20.28 -17.83
C VAL A 184 24.82 -19.72 -18.92
N PHE A 185 25.21 -18.45 -18.81
CA PHE A 185 26.14 -17.80 -19.75
C PHE A 185 27.50 -18.51 -19.80
N GLU A 186 28.11 -18.80 -18.65
CA GLU A 186 29.40 -19.52 -18.58
C GLU A 186 29.31 -20.97 -19.08
N TRP A 187 28.13 -21.61 -18.91
CA TRP A 187 27.85 -22.94 -19.41
C TRP A 187 27.71 -22.96 -20.94
N LEU A 188 26.90 -22.06 -21.51
CA LEU A 188 26.72 -21.92 -22.97
C LEU A 188 28.05 -21.61 -23.67
N ARG A 189 28.88 -20.74 -23.10
CA ARG A 189 30.21 -20.41 -23.65
C ARG A 189 31.16 -21.61 -23.69
N LYS A 190 30.98 -22.60 -22.80
CA LYS A 190 31.83 -23.79 -22.72
C LYS A 190 31.47 -24.83 -23.79
N ASN A 191 30.23 -24.85 -24.26
CA ASN A 191 29.71 -25.91 -25.12
C ASN A 191 29.77 -25.51 -26.61
N PRO A 192 30.66 -26.09 -27.43
CA PRO A 192 30.83 -25.73 -28.84
C PRO A 192 29.61 -26.07 -29.72
N GLN A 193 28.68 -26.90 -29.21
CA GLN A 193 27.44 -27.27 -29.90
C GLN A 193 26.20 -26.52 -29.40
N ALA A 194 26.35 -25.58 -28.45
CA ALA A 194 25.26 -24.66 -28.14
C ALA A 194 24.98 -23.79 -29.37
N PRO A 195 23.71 -23.43 -29.67
CA PRO A 195 23.40 -22.56 -30.80
C PRO A 195 24.11 -21.22 -30.59
N HIS A 196 25.22 -21.01 -31.30
CA HIS A 196 26.15 -19.89 -31.20
C HIS A 196 25.54 -18.52 -31.63
N LYS A 197 24.22 -18.37 -31.62
CA LYS A 197 23.50 -17.16 -32.03
C LYS A 197 22.71 -16.49 -30.90
N ILE A 198 23.07 -16.68 -29.63
CA ILE A 198 22.69 -15.67 -28.62
C ILE A 198 23.76 -14.58 -28.68
N SER A 199 23.53 -13.61 -29.56
CA SER A 199 24.37 -12.42 -29.74
C SER A 199 24.59 -11.74 -28.37
N ALA A 200 25.80 -11.24 -28.12
CA ALA A 200 26.11 -10.42 -26.96
C ALA A 200 25.09 -9.27 -26.75
N LYS A 201 24.40 -8.84 -27.82
CA LYS A 201 23.28 -7.90 -27.76
C LYS A 201 22.10 -8.41 -26.96
N VAL A 202 21.70 -9.69 -27.06
CA VAL A 202 20.55 -10.25 -26.32
C VAL A 202 20.79 -10.26 -24.81
N LEU A 203 22.01 -10.60 -24.39
CA LEU A 203 22.40 -10.55 -22.98
C LEU A 203 22.50 -9.11 -22.47
N GLN A 204 23.00 -8.18 -23.31
CA GLN A 204 22.98 -6.75 -23.03
C GLN A 204 21.55 -6.21 -22.92
N THR A 205 20.61 -6.70 -23.73
CA THR A 205 19.17 -6.37 -23.67
C THR A 205 18.52 -6.91 -22.40
N VAL A 206 18.83 -8.14 -21.94
CA VAL A 206 18.27 -8.69 -20.70
C VAL A 206 18.80 -7.95 -19.46
N LEU A 207 20.10 -7.61 -19.43
CA LEU A 207 20.71 -6.81 -18.36
C LEU A 207 20.21 -5.35 -18.33
N SER A 208 20.00 -4.73 -19.50
CA SER A 208 19.43 -3.38 -19.58
C SER A 208 17.93 -3.36 -19.33
N PHE A 209 17.19 -4.41 -19.69
CA PHE A 209 15.76 -4.54 -19.36
C PHE A 209 15.54 -4.77 -17.85
N GLY A 210 16.42 -5.53 -17.19
CA GLY A 210 16.41 -5.67 -15.72
C GLY A 210 16.71 -4.37 -14.97
N MET A 211 17.53 -3.48 -15.55
CA MET A 211 17.82 -2.15 -14.99
C MET A 211 16.70 -1.12 -15.28
N VAL A 212 16.04 -1.21 -16.44
CA VAL A 212 14.93 -0.31 -16.84
C VAL A 212 13.62 -0.67 -16.12
N LEU A 213 13.40 -1.94 -15.75
CA LEU A 213 12.27 -2.35 -14.91
C LEU A 213 12.29 -1.70 -13.52
N GLY A 214 13.45 -1.26 -13.02
CA GLY A 214 13.57 -0.51 -11.77
C GLY A 214 13.19 0.97 -11.87
N LEU A 215 12.96 1.50 -13.08
CA LEU A 215 12.63 2.92 -13.32
C LEU A 215 11.19 3.13 -13.82
N MET A 216 10.41 2.07 -14.00
CA MET A 216 8.96 2.19 -14.18
C MET A 216 8.30 2.39 -12.82
N ALA A 217 8.65 3.49 -12.15
CA ALA A 217 7.86 3.99 -11.03
C ALA A 217 6.46 4.28 -11.58
N CYS A 218 5.49 3.46 -11.19
CA CYS A 218 4.09 3.65 -11.53
C CYS A 218 3.69 5.05 -11.06
N SER A 219 3.19 5.90 -11.96
CA SER A 219 2.64 7.19 -11.54
C SER A 219 1.42 6.94 -10.64
N PRO A 220 1.31 7.63 -9.49
CA PRO A 220 0.13 7.53 -8.64
C PRO A 220 -1.14 7.79 -9.46
N LYS A 221 -2.09 6.84 -9.42
CA LYS A 221 -3.39 6.95 -10.07
C LYS A 221 -4.47 6.70 -9.04
N THR A 222 -5.66 7.22 -9.32
CA THR A 222 -6.80 7.04 -8.44
C THR A 222 -7.24 5.58 -8.35
N GLU A 223 -7.75 5.19 -7.18
CA GLU A 223 -8.33 3.87 -6.97
C GLU A 223 -9.86 3.96 -7.00
N PRO A 224 -10.57 2.96 -7.57
CA PRO A 224 -12.02 2.90 -7.46
C PRO A 224 -12.46 2.89 -5.99
N LEU A 225 -13.45 3.71 -5.66
CA LEU A 225 -14.11 3.69 -4.36
C LEU A 225 -15.11 2.52 -4.32
N LEU A 226 -14.87 1.55 -3.44
CA LEU A 226 -15.74 0.39 -3.23
C LEU A 226 -16.75 0.71 -2.12
N TYR A 227 -17.91 1.24 -2.50
CA TYR A 227 -18.99 1.53 -1.55
C TYR A 227 -19.40 0.27 -0.79
N THR A 228 -19.82 0.45 0.47
CA THR A 228 -20.14 -0.60 1.45
C THR A 228 -18.95 -1.50 1.87
N GLN A 229 -17.75 -1.28 1.32
CA GLN A 229 -16.55 -2.07 1.62
C GLN A 229 -15.40 -1.20 2.12
N ASP A 230 -15.07 -0.15 1.38
CA ASP A 230 -14.03 0.81 1.74
C ASP A 230 -14.46 1.62 2.97
N SER A 231 -13.49 1.93 3.83
CA SER A 231 -13.69 2.78 5.00
C SER A 231 -13.10 4.16 4.76
N CYS A 232 -13.84 5.21 5.13
CA CYS A 232 -13.37 6.58 5.05
C CYS A 232 -12.18 6.80 5.99
N HIS A 233 -11.13 7.41 5.47
CA HIS A 233 -9.93 7.69 6.25
C HIS A 233 -10.18 8.70 7.37
N TYR A 234 -11.09 9.66 7.21
CA TYR A 234 -11.32 10.66 8.26
C TYR A 234 -12.33 10.19 9.32
N CYS A 235 -13.57 9.90 8.92
CA CYS A 235 -14.65 9.56 9.86
C CYS A 235 -14.69 8.08 10.26
N ARG A 236 -13.92 7.22 9.58
CA ARG A 236 -13.84 5.76 9.80
C ARG A 236 -15.15 4.99 9.52
N MET A 237 -16.18 5.67 9.04
CA MET A 237 -17.40 5.01 8.56
C MET A 237 -17.17 4.43 7.16
N THR A 238 -17.91 3.38 6.83
CA THR A 238 -17.92 2.78 5.49
C THR A 238 -18.47 3.78 4.47
N LEU A 239 -17.96 3.73 3.24
CA LEU A 239 -18.46 4.56 2.14
C LEU A 239 -19.91 4.20 1.80
N MET A 240 -20.82 5.17 1.83
CA MET A 240 -22.27 4.90 1.81
C MET A 240 -22.96 5.23 0.48
N ASP A 241 -22.72 6.42 -0.09
CA ASP A 241 -23.47 6.91 -1.25
C ASP A 241 -22.55 7.15 -2.46
N PRO A 242 -22.76 6.42 -3.59
CA PRO A 242 -21.97 6.57 -4.82
C PRO A 242 -21.92 7.96 -5.45
N LYS A 243 -22.83 8.86 -5.09
CA LYS A 243 -22.81 10.26 -5.57
C LYS A 243 -21.77 11.12 -4.87
N TYR A 244 -21.21 10.62 -3.78
CA TYR A 244 -20.23 11.31 -2.97
C TYR A 244 -18.98 10.45 -2.82
N GLY A 245 -17.90 11.10 -2.42
CA GLY A 245 -16.63 10.45 -2.18
C GLY A 245 -15.49 11.37 -2.58
N ALA A 246 -14.35 11.16 -1.95
CA ALA A 246 -13.14 11.88 -2.29
C ALA A 246 -11.92 10.98 -2.12
N GLU A 247 -10.81 11.35 -2.76
CA GLU A 247 -9.54 10.67 -2.64
C GLU A 247 -8.38 11.68 -2.57
N LEU A 248 -7.42 11.40 -1.69
CA LEU A 248 -6.14 12.11 -1.63
C LEU A 248 -5.05 11.12 -2.02
N LEU A 249 -4.29 11.46 -3.06
CA LEU A 249 -3.10 10.72 -3.47
C LEU A 249 -1.86 11.43 -2.95
N THR A 250 -0.95 10.68 -2.33
CA THR A 250 0.36 11.19 -1.90
C THR A 250 1.41 11.04 -2.99
N GLN A 251 2.52 11.78 -2.87
CA GLN A 251 3.70 11.65 -3.76
C GLN A 251 4.30 10.25 -3.74
N LYS A 252 4.08 9.48 -2.66
CA LYS A 252 4.54 8.09 -2.51
C LYS A 252 3.53 7.07 -3.06
N GLY A 253 2.40 7.51 -3.62
CA GLY A 253 1.39 6.64 -4.20
C GLY A 253 0.38 6.05 -3.21
N LYS A 254 0.39 6.46 -1.93
CA LYS A 254 -0.67 6.09 -0.98
C LYS A 254 -1.95 6.86 -1.32
N ALA A 255 -3.06 6.14 -1.51
CA ALA A 255 -4.40 6.67 -1.67
C ALA A 255 -5.16 6.67 -0.34
N PHE A 256 -5.72 7.81 0.03
CA PHE A 256 -6.63 7.94 1.17
C PHE A 256 -8.03 8.23 0.65
N LYS A 257 -9.00 7.39 1.03
CA LYS A 257 -10.37 7.44 0.55
C LYS A 257 -11.27 8.13 1.57
N TYR A 258 -12.28 8.87 1.12
CA TYR A 258 -13.22 9.56 1.99
C TYR A 258 -14.65 9.37 1.51
N ASP A 259 -15.58 9.29 2.47
CA ASP A 259 -17.02 9.14 2.19
C ASP A 259 -17.62 10.39 1.55
N SER A 260 -17.02 11.55 1.80
CA SER A 260 -17.49 12.82 1.29
C SER A 260 -16.38 13.89 1.27
N VAL A 261 -16.67 15.02 0.61
CA VAL A 261 -15.72 16.14 0.48
C VAL A 261 -15.34 16.73 1.83
N GLU A 262 -16.30 16.82 2.75
CA GLU A 262 -16.09 17.34 4.09
C GLU A 262 -15.09 16.51 4.92
N CYS A 263 -15.09 15.19 4.74
CA CYS A 263 -14.09 14.33 5.37
C CYS A 263 -12.68 14.61 4.85
N LEU A 264 -12.52 14.80 3.54
CA LEU A 264 -11.24 15.21 2.95
C LEU A 264 -10.82 16.59 3.48
N ALA A 265 -11.75 17.56 3.45
CA ALA A 265 -11.50 18.93 3.90
C ALA A 265 -11.05 19.00 5.36
N HIS A 266 -11.70 18.24 6.25
CA HIS A 266 -11.36 18.20 7.67
C HIS A 266 -10.02 17.52 7.92
N HIS A 267 -9.67 16.47 7.17
CA HIS A 267 -8.36 15.85 7.28
C HIS A 267 -7.23 16.82 6.90
N LEU A 268 -7.40 17.56 5.79
CA LEU A 268 -6.43 18.58 5.36
C LEU A 268 -6.21 19.69 6.39
N GLN A 269 -7.19 19.96 7.25
CA GLN A 269 -7.09 20.92 8.34
C GLN A 269 -6.46 20.34 9.59
N ALA A 270 -6.85 19.12 9.96
CA ALA A 270 -6.31 18.42 11.12
C ALA A 270 -4.81 18.18 10.99
N GLU A 271 -4.32 17.99 9.75
CA GLU A 271 -2.92 17.71 9.46
C GLU A 271 -2.33 18.70 8.44
N PRO A 272 -1.99 19.95 8.83
CA PRO A 272 -1.46 20.94 7.90
C PRO A 272 -0.16 20.52 7.19
N GLY A 273 0.65 19.67 7.84
CA GLY A 273 1.89 19.12 7.28
C GLY A 273 1.66 18.20 6.08
N LEU A 274 0.46 17.61 5.95
CA LEU A 274 0.10 16.71 4.85
C LEU A 274 0.18 17.40 3.49
N LYS A 275 -0.03 18.73 3.44
CA LYS A 275 0.02 19.51 2.18
C LYS A 275 1.32 19.30 1.39
N ALA A 276 2.45 19.11 2.08
CA ALA A 276 3.74 18.88 1.42
C ALA A 276 3.86 17.48 0.78
N GLU A 277 3.01 16.53 1.19
CA GLU A 277 3.03 15.14 0.73
C GLU A 277 1.95 14.85 -0.34
N ILE A 278 1.03 15.78 -0.60
CA ILE A 278 -0.06 15.62 -1.56
C ILE A 278 0.50 15.63 -2.98
N HIS A 279 0.09 14.65 -3.77
CA HIS A 279 0.25 14.61 -5.22
C HIS A 279 -0.98 15.18 -5.93
N SER A 280 -2.19 14.74 -5.55
CA SER A 280 -3.45 15.23 -6.12
C SER A 280 -4.64 14.95 -5.23
N LEU A 281 -5.72 15.71 -5.44
CA LEU A 281 -6.99 15.62 -4.73
C LEU A 281 -8.12 15.39 -5.73
N TRP A 282 -9.02 14.47 -5.38
CA TRP A 282 -10.10 14.03 -6.25
C TRP A 282 -11.42 13.95 -5.50
N VAL A 283 -12.52 14.21 -6.20
CA VAL A 283 -13.90 14.09 -5.71
C VAL A 283 -14.75 13.35 -6.73
N ILE A 284 -15.81 12.67 -6.30
CA ILE A 284 -16.71 11.97 -7.21
C ILE A 284 -17.64 12.96 -7.92
N ASP A 285 -17.82 12.80 -9.23
CA ASP A 285 -18.87 13.49 -9.97
C ASP A 285 -20.24 12.98 -9.54
N SER A 286 -21.02 13.81 -8.84
CA SER A 286 -22.34 13.41 -8.34
C SER A 286 -23.35 13.07 -9.44
N GLU A 287 -23.15 13.60 -10.66
CA GLU A 287 -23.98 13.24 -11.82
C GLU A 287 -23.54 11.93 -12.48
N GLN A 288 -22.26 11.55 -12.32
CA GLN A 288 -21.68 10.33 -12.88
C GLN A 288 -20.89 9.56 -11.82
N PRO A 289 -21.59 8.92 -10.85
CA PRO A 289 -20.98 8.10 -9.81
C PRO A 289 -19.88 7.16 -10.34
N GLY A 290 -18.71 7.21 -9.70
CA GLY A 290 -17.53 6.43 -10.10
C GLY A 290 -16.51 7.19 -10.95
N ASN A 291 -16.87 8.37 -11.49
CA ASN A 291 -15.92 9.25 -12.16
C ASN A 291 -15.28 10.24 -11.18
N PHE A 292 -13.96 10.34 -11.22
CA PHE A 292 -13.21 11.30 -10.42
C PHE A 292 -13.05 12.64 -11.15
N LEU A 293 -13.27 13.72 -10.41
CA LEU A 293 -12.99 15.10 -10.79
C LEU A 293 -11.81 15.60 -9.95
N ALA A 294 -10.90 16.35 -10.57
CA ALA A 294 -9.87 17.04 -9.80
C ALA A 294 -10.55 18.04 -8.86
N ALA A 295 -10.33 17.92 -7.54
CA ALA A 295 -11.08 18.65 -6.53
C ALA A 295 -11.02 20.18 -6.74
N GLU A 296 -9.87 20.67 -7.18
CA GLU A 296 -9.62 22.10 -7.45
C GLU A 296 -10.35 22.64 -8.69
N LYS A 297 -10.74 21.75 -9.63
CA LYS A 297 -11.41 22.11 -10.89
C LYS A 297 -12.92 21.83 -10.86
N ALA A 298 -13.40 21.08 -9.88
CA ALA A 298 -14.81 20.83 -9.67
C ALA A 298 -15.55 22.09 -9.20
N SER A 299 -16.86 22.11 -9.39
CA SER A 299 -17.77 23.05 -8.75
C SER A 299 -18.55 22.33 -7.67
N TYR A 300 -19.01 23.06 -6.66
CA TYR A 300 -19.69 22.47 -5.51
C TYR A 300 -21.02 23.17 -5.28
N LEU A 301 -22.11 22.41 -5.19
CA LEU A 301 -23.38 22.92 -4.69
C LEU A 301 -23.44 22.68 -3.18
N HIS A 302 -23.50 23.76 -2.41
CA HIS A 302 -23.76 23.72 -0.98
C HIS A 302 -25.26 23.95 -0.74
N SER A 303 -26.00 22.88 -0.46
CA SER A 303 -27.46 22.95 -0.30
C SER A 303 -27.97 22.09 0.85
N PHE A 304 -28.65 22.70 1.82
CA PHE A 304 -29.29 21.99 2.93
C PHE A 304 -30.43 21.06 2.50
N LYS A 305 -30.91 21.17 1.25
CA LYS A 305 -31.90 20.27 0.66
C LYS A 305 -31.27 19.03 0.00
N LEU A 306 -29.95 18.98 -0.08
CA LEU A 306 -29.20 17.87 -0.64
C LEU A 306 -28.05 17.46 0.32
N PRO A 307 -28.37 16.72 1.39
CA PRO A 307 -27.37 16.32 2.37
C PRO A 307 -26.34 15.37 1.77
N SER A 308 -25.06 15.63 2.06
CA SER A 308 -23.97 14.69 1.87
C SER A 308 -23.89 13.70 3.05
N PRO A 309 -23.24 12.53 2.90
CA PRO A 309 -23.22 11.48 3.90
C PRO A 309 -22.79 11.92 5.30
N MET A 310 -21.89 12.89 5.40
CA MET A 310 -21.35 13.39 6.67
C MET A 310 -21.93 14.75 7.06
N GLY A 311 -23.06 15.16 6.46
CA GLY A 311 -23.78 16.37 6.84
C GLY A 311 -23.06 17.68 6.49
N GLY A 312 -22.11 17.65 5.55
CA GLY A 312 -21.46 18.84 5.00
C GLY A 312 -22.28 19.54 3.91
N PHE A 313 -23.35 18.92 3.44
CA PHE A 313 -24.27 19.42 2.40
C PHE A 313 -23.56 19.81 1.09
N MET A 314 -22.42 19.17 0.81
CA MET A 314 -21.51 19.56 -0.27
C MET A 314 -21.58 18.54 -1.40
N THR A 315 -22.13 18.94 -2.54
CA THR A 315 -22.29 18.08 -3.71
C THR A 315 -21.33 18.51 -4.83
N PRO A 316 -20.31 17.70 -5.19
CA PRO A 316 -19.39 18.02 -6.27
C PRO A 316 -20.03 17.82 -7.65
N THR A 317 -19.73 18.70 -8.58
CA THR A 317 -20.15 18.62 -9.99
C THR A 317 -18.99 18.97 -10.91
N ARG A 318 -19.05 18.45 -12.15
CA ARG A 318 -18.02 18.67 -13.18
C ARG A 318 -17.87 20.12 -13.65
N SER A 319 -18.89 20.97 -13.47
CA SER A 319 -18.87 22.38 -13.91
C SER A 319 -19.86 23.27 -13.16
N THR A 320 -19.61 24.57 -13.19
CA THR A 320 -20.51 25.59 -12.62
C THR A 320 -21.90 25.52 -13.24
N GLU A 321 -21.99 25.29 -14.56
CA GLU A 321 -23.25 25.13 -15.29
C GLU A 321 -24.05 23.95 -14.73
N THR A 322 -23.37 22.83 -14.46
CA THR A 322 -23.97 21.63 -13.85
C THR A 322 -24.48 21.93 -12.44
N ALA A 323 -23.66 22.63 -11.64
CA ALA A 323 -24.06 23.03 -10.28
C ALA A 323 -25.29 23.96 -10.31
N GLN A 324 -25.36 24.91 -11.25
CA GLN A 324 -26.50 25.82 -11.43
C GLN A 324 -27.76 25.08 -11.90
N LEU A 325 -27.62 24.04 -12.73
CA LEU A 325 -28.76 23.19 -13.09
C LEU A 325 -29.30 22.44 -11.87
N LEU A 326 -28.41 21.89 -11.04
CA LEU A 326 -28.80 21.21 -9.81
C LEU A 326 -29.41 22.19 -8.79
N GLN A 327 -28.88 23.42 -8.71
CA GLN A 327 -29.36 24.51 -7.86
C GLN A 327 -30.83 24.87 -8.11
N LYS A 328 -31.34 24.69 -9.34
CA LYS A 328 -32.77 24.91 -9.65
C LYS A 328 -33.70 23.97 -8.89
N SER A 329 -33.23 22.75 -8.58
CA SER A 329 -34.00 21.74 -7.84
C SER A 329 -33.66 21.73 -6.35
N PHE A 330 -32.42 22.07 -6.01
CA PHE A 330 -31.91 22.12 -4.65
C PHE A 330 -31.32 23.50 -4.37
N PRO A 331 -32.13 24.47 -3.87
CA PRO A 331 -31.65 25.82 -3.59
C PRO A 331 -30.44 25.82 -2.66
N GLY A 332 -29.42 26.60 -3.00
CA GLY A 332 -28.14 26.61 -2.30
C GLY A 332 -27.13 27.51 -3.01
N GLU A 333 -25.87 27.47 -2.57
CA GLU A 333 -24.79 28.27 -3.14
C GLU A 333 -23.88 27.42 -4.04
N VAL A 334 -23.48 27.97 -5.18
CA VAL A 334 -22.47 27.34 -6.05
C VAL A 334 -21.10 27.89 -5.70
N LEU A 335 -20.20 27.01 -5.28
CA LEU A 335 -18.90 27.33 -4.70
C LEU A 335 -17.75 26.75 -5.54
N THR A 336 -16.62 27.45 -5.52
CA THR A 336 -15.32 26.90 -5.93
C THR A 336 -14.72 26.04 -4.83
N TRP A 337 -13.64 25.32 -5.11
CA TRP A 337 -12.92 24.53 -4.10
C TRP A 337 -12.52 25.35 -2.86
N GLU A 338 -11.93 26.54 -3.05
CA GLU A 338 -11.52 27.41 -1.94
C GLU A 338 -12.70 27.87 -1.10
N GLN A 339 -13.82 28.21 -1.75
CA GLN A 339 -15.06 28.62 -1.10
C GLN A 339 -15.71 27.45 -0.34
N ALA A 340 -15.71 26.25 -0.94
CA ALA A 340 -16.23 25.04 -0.32
C ALA A 340 -15.43 24.67 0.94
N LEU A 341 -14.09 24.70 0.87
CA LEU A 341 -13.24 24.51 2.05
C LEU A 341 -13.56 25.55 3.13
N LYS A 342 -13.68 26.83 2.77
CA LYS A 342 -14.01 27.88 3.75
C LYS A 342 -15.37 27.64 4.42
N ALA A 343 -16.39 27.26 3.65
CA ALA A 343 -17.73 26.99 4.15
C ALA A 343 -17.73 25.82 5.15
N LEU A 344 -17.08 24.70 4.80
CA LEU A 344 -16.98 23.52 5.66
C LEU A 344 -16.25 23.81 6.98
N ASN A 345 -15.24 24.69 6.95
CA ASN A 345 -14.48 25.07 8.15
C ASN A 345 -15.29 25.93 9.12
N GLN A 346 -16.23 26.73 8.60
CA GLN A 346 -17.10 27.55 9.43
C GLN A 346 -18.12 26.68 10.16
N THR A 347 -18.71 25.70 9.47
CA THR A 347 -19.65 24.73 10.02
C THR A 347 -19.02 23.86 11.13
N ALA A 348 -17.74 23.49 10.99
CA ALA A 348 -17.02 22.72 12.01
C ALA A 348 -16.75 23.51 13.30
N LYS A 349 -16.58 24.84 13.23
CA LYS A 349 -16.26 25.69 14.39
C LYS A 349 -17.48 26.09 15.22
N THR A 350 -18.66 26.14 14.62
CA THR A 350 -19.90 26.55 15.30
C THR A 350 -20.60 25.39 16.02
N GLY A 351 -20.11 24.14 15.87
CA GLY A 351 -20.61 22.97 16.58
C GLY A 351 -22.08 22.63 16.33
N ASN A 352 -22.72 23.30 15.36
CA ASN A 352 -24.16 23.22 15.16
C ASN A 352 -24.47 23.32 13.67
N ALA A 353 -25.15 22.30 13.15
CA ALA A 353 -25.84 22.33 11.86
C ALA A 353 -27.12 23.20 11.96
N SER A 354 -27.01 24.38 12.56
CA SER A 354 -28.11 25.30 12.75
C SER A 354 -27.67 26.71 12.38
N HIS A 355 -28.34 27.24 11.36
CA HIS A 355 -28.45 28.66 11.01
C HIS A 355 -27.25 29.30 10.30
N SER A 356 -27.33 29.34 8.96
CA SER A 356 -27.10 30.62 8.28
C SER A 356 -28.24 31.56 8.71
N PRO A 357 -27.96 32.70 9.37
CA PRO A 357 -28.99 33.65 9.81
C PRO A 357 -29.70 34.37 8.65
N GLU A 358 -29.21 34.25 7.42
CA GLU A 358 -29.75 35.02 6.28
C GLU A 358 -30.84 34.30 5.49
N MET A 359 -31.09 33.01 5.73
CA MET A 359 -32.06 32.24 4.94
C MET A 359 -33.35 31.84 5.68
N LEU A 360 -33.41 32.04 7.00
CA LEU A 360 -34.62 31.74 7.80
C LEU A 360 -35.49 32.98 8.08
N SER A 361 -34.97 34.19 7.85
CA SER A 361 -35.71 35.42 8.15
C SER A 361 -36.97 35.59 7.33
N ASP A 362 -37.03 35.05 6.12
CA ASP A 362 -38.11 35.38 5.18
C ASP A 362 -39.33 34.48 5.38
N LEU A 363 -39.14 33.23 5.82
CA LEU A 363 -40.23 32.31 6.16
C LEU A 363 -40.81 32.59 7.56
N GLU A 364 -40.01 33.11 8.49
CA GLU A 364 -40.50 33.56 9.81
C GLU A 364 -41.18 34.93 9.73
N LYS A 365 -40.70 35.85 8.90
CA LYS A 365 -41.41 37.12 8.61
C LYS A 365 -42.76 36.88 7.92
N ALA A 366 -42.83 35.95 6.97
CA ALA A 366 -44.09 35.59 6.32
C ALA A 366 -45.12 34.94 7.28
N LYS A 367 -44.67 34.25 8.34
CA LYS A 367 -45.56 33.69 9.37
C LYS A 367 -46.00 34.70 10.42
N LEU A 368 -45.21 35.75 10.67
CA LEU A 368 -45.57 36.84 11.57
C LEU A 368 -46.55 37.83 10.91
N GLU A 369 -46.45 38.05 9.61
CA GLU A 369 -47.40 38.91 8.87
C GLU A 369 -48.76 38.25 8.63
N ALA A 370 -48.84 36.91 8.65
CA ALA A 370 -50.10 36.17 8.47
C ALA A 370 -50.97 36.07 9.75
N ASN A 371 -50.42 36.36 10.94
CA ASN A 371 -51.11 36.22 12.23
C ASN A 371 -51.59 37.56 12.85
N HIS A 372 -51.49 38.66 12.12
CA HIS A 372 -51.99 39.99 12.54
C HIS A 372 -53.08 40.56 11.61
N GLY A 373 -53.75 39.69 10.84
CA GLY A 373 -54.76 40.08 9.86
C GLY A 373 -56.19 39.64 10.16
N ASP A 374 -56.53 39.20 11.38
CA ASP A 374 -57.91 38.94 11.79
C ASP A 374 -58.11 39.21 13.30
N SER A 375 -58.45 40.47 13.60
CA SER A 375 -59.16 40.89 14.82
C SER A 375 -59.88 42.20 14.56
#